data_AF-A0A3D2SUJ6-F1
#
_entry.id   AF-A0A3D2SUJ6-F1
#
_cell.length_a   1.000
_cell.length_b   1.000
_cell.length_c   1.000
_cell.angle_alpha   90.00
_cell.angle_beta   90.00
_cell.angle_gamma   90.00
#
_symmetry.space_group_name_H-M   'P 1'
#
loop_
_entity.id
_entity.type
_entity.pdbx_description
1 polymer ?
#
loop_
_entity_poly.entity_id
_entity_poly.type
_entity_poly.pdbx_seq_one_letter_code
_entity_poly.pdbx_strand_id
1 'polypeptide(L)' 'VDTTELNERFEATCNLLREEGVLVYTVTFTSGVDATTRGYYERCATDPSKYINAPEQADLIEAFERISTELSNLHISQ' A
#
# COMPACT_ATOMS: atom_id res chain seq x y z
N VAL A 1 5.32 -23.43 3.50
CA VAL A 1 5.60 -22.31 2.59
C VAL A 1 6.63 -21.44 3.29
N ASP A 2 7.75 -21.13 2.63
CA ASP A 2 8.80 -20.28 3.20
C ASP A 2 8.35 -18.81 3.17
N THR A 3 8.59 -18.06 4.24
CA THR A 3 8.27 -16.62 4.32
C THR A 3 8.99 -15.82 3.23
N THR A 4 10.19 -16.24 2.85
CA THR A 4 10.97 -15.63 1.76
C THR A 4 10.25 -15.78 0.44
N GLU A 5 9.78 -17.00 0.12
CA GLU A 5 9.04 -17.28 -1.11
C GLU A 5 7.72 -16.51 -1.17
N LEU A 6 7.03 -16.35 -0.04
CA LEU A 6 5.82 -15.52 0.04
C LEU A 6 6.11 -14.05 -0.24
N ASN A 7 7.18 -13.51 0.34
CA ASN A 7 7.57 -12.12 0.14
C ASN A 7 8.01 -11.86 -1.31
N GLU A 8 8.77 -12.77 -1.91
CA GLU A 8 9.16 -12.68 -3.32
C GLU A 8 7.95 -12.68 -4.25
N ARG A 9 6.99 -13.57 -4.02
CA ARG A 9 5.74 -13.62 -4.80
C ARG A 9 4.89 -12.38 -4.60
N PHE A 10 4.84 -11.85 -3.37
CA PHE A 10 4.15 -10.61 -3.05
C PHE A 10 4.75 -9.44 -3.86
N GLU A 11 6.07 -9.24 -3.80
CA GLU A 11 6.74 -8.16 -4.54
C GLU A 11 6.63 -8.34 -6.06
N ALA A 12 6.76 -9.57 -6.56
CA ALA A 12 6.56 -9.86 -7.98
C ALA A 12 5.15 -9.47 -8.44
N THR A 13 4.12 -9.76 -7.64
CA THR A 13 2.74 -9.38 -7.94
C THR A 13 2.58 -7.86 -7.96
N CYS A 14 3.15 -7.15 -6.99
CA CYS A 14 3.09 -5.69 -6.96
C CYS A 14 3.81 -5.04 -8.16
N ASN A 15 4.94 -5.61 -8.59
CA ASN A 15 5.65 -5.15 -9.79
C ASN A 15 4.78 -5.29 -11.04
N LEU A 16 4.14 -6.46 -11.23
CA LEU A 16 3.25 -6.70 -12.38
C LEU A 16 2.08 -5.72 -12.41
N LEU A 17 1.43 -5.48 -11.27
CA LEU A 17 0.34 -4.50 -11.17
C LEU A 17 0.81 -3.09 -11.58
N ARG A 18 1.98 -2.66 -11.12
CA ARG A 18 2.56 -1.37 -11.51
C ARG A 18 2.90 -1.29 -13.00
N GLU A 19 3.46 -2.37 -13.57
CA GLU A 19 3.79 -2.46 -15.00
C GLU A 19 2.53 -2.40 -15.89
N GLU A 20 1.41 -2.94 -15.42
CA GLU A 20 0.10 -2.85 -16.08
C GLU A 20 -0.59 -1.48 -15.89
N GLY A 21 0.04 -0.55 -15.17
CA GLY A 21 -0.51 0.78 -14.91
C GLY A 21 -1.60 0.80 -13.84
N VAL A 22 -1.72 -0.25 -13.02
CA VAL A 22 -2.66 -0.30 -11.90
C VAL A 22 -2.16 0.60 -10.77
N LEU A 23 -3.07 1.43 -10.26
CA LEU A 23 -2.83 2.25 -9.07
C LEU A 23 -2.98 1.41 -7.79
N VAL A 24 -1.89 1.20 -7.08
CA VAL A 24 -1.77 0.37 -5.89
C VAL A 24 -1.51 1.26 -4.68
N TYR A 25 -2.49 1.30 -3.77
CA TYR A 25 -2.32 1.84 -2.42
C TYR A 25 -2.04 0.70 -1.45
N THR A 26 -1.15 0.93 -0.49
CA THR A 26 -0.85 -0.05 0.56
C THR A 26 -1.02 0.59 1.93
N VAL A 27 -1.64 -0.16 2.84
CA VAL A 27 -1.88 0.29 4.22
C VAL A 27 -1.39 -0.79 5.16
N THR A 28 -0.41 -0.47 6.01
CA THR A 28 -0.09 -1.31 7.17
C THR A 28 -0.93 -0.86 8.34
N PHE A 29 -1.64 -1.80 8.97
CA PHE A 29 -2.53 -1.52 10.09
C PHE A 29 -2.00 -2.20 11.36
N THR A 30 -2.22 -1.56 12.51
CA THR A 30 -1.74 -1.93 13.85
C THR A 30 -0.29 -1.55 14.16
N SER A 31 -0.02 -1.26 15.43
CA SER A 31 1.31 -0.86 15.93
C SER A 31 2.35 -1.99 15.97
N GLY A 32 1.93 -3.24 15.81
CA GLY A 32 2.81 -4.42 15.87
C GLY A 32 3.55 -4.75 14.57
N VAL A 33 3.33 -4.00 13.49
CA VAL A 33 3.94 -4.29 12.18
C VAL A 33 5.40 -3.87 12.18
N ASP A 34 6.30 -4.84 11.99
CA ASP A 34 7.74 -4.60 11.96
C ASP A 34 8.21 -3.80 10.73
N ALA A 35 9.43 -3.25 10.82
CA ALA A 35 10.01 -2.42 9.76
C ALA A 35 10.19 -3.19 8.44
N THR A 36 10.44 -4.50 8.51
CA THR A 36 10.62 -5.36 7.33
C THR A 36 9.31 -5.45 6.55
N THR A 37 8.21 -5.76 7.23
CA THR A 37 6.86 -5.85 6.66
C THR A 37 6.41 -4.51 6.11
N ARG A 38 6.66 -3.41 6.85
CA ARG A 38 6.41 -2.04 6.37
C ARG A 38 7.17 -1.74 5.07
N GLY A 39 8.43 -2.15 5.00
CA GLY A 39 9.25 -1.99 3.79
C GLY A 39 8.71 -2.75 2.58
N TYR A 40 8.16 -3.95 2.76
CA TYR A 40 7.49 -4.68 1.67
C TYR A 40 6.25 -3.93 1.16
N TYR A 41 5.42 -3.41 2.06
CA TYR A 41 4.21 -2.67 1.69
C TYR A 41 4.56 -1.33 1.01
N GLU A 42 5.58 -0.63 1.47
CA GLU A 42 6.06 0.61 0.85
C GLU A 42 6.55 0.38 -0.58
N ARG A 43 7.32 -0.68 -0.84
CA ARG A 43 7.79 -1.05 -2.19
C ARG A 43 6.69 -1.58 -3.11
N CYS A 44 5.62 -2.10 -2.53
CA CYS A 44 4.47 -2.61 -3.27
C CYS A 44 3.57 -1.49 -3.80
N ALA A 45 3.51 -0.35 -3.11
CA ALA A 45 2.71 0.81 -3.53
C ALA A 45 3.17 1.34 -4.90
N THR A 46 2.26 2.01 -5.65
CA THR A 46 2.61 2.63 -6.94
C THR A 46 3.79 3.58 -6.82
N ASP A 47 3.80 4.37 -5.75
CA ASP A 47 4.92 5.22 -5.35
C ASP A 47 4.91 5.37 -3.82
N PRO A 48 5.99 5.84 -3.18
CA PRO A 48 6.07 5.92 -1.72
C PRO A 48 4.99 6.77 -1.06
N SER A 49 4.37 7.73 -1.77
CA SER A 49 3.26 8.52 -1.23
C SER A 49 1.96 7.73 -1.08
N LYS A 50 1.83 6.60 -1.79
CA LYS A 50 0.65 5.69 -1.80
C LYS A 50 0.73 4.61 -0.72
N TYR A 51 1.81 4.61 0.06
CA TYR A 51 1.94 3.83 1.28
C TYR A 51 1.47 4.65 2.48
N ILE A 52 0.67 4.03 3.36
CA ILE A 52 0.20 4.63 4.60
C ILE A 52 0.43 3.66 5.76
N ASN A 53 1.02 4.14 6.84
CA ASN A 53 1.13 3.38 8.08
C ASN A 53 0.08 3.87 9.09
N ALA A 54 -0.89 3.03 9.41
CA ALA A 54 -2.00 3.30 10.32
C ALA A 54 -1.86 2.48 11.62
N PRO A 55 -1.07 2.91 12.61
CA PRO A 55 -0.86 2.14 13.83
C PRO A 55 -2.13 2.02 14.68
N GLU A 56 -3.03 3.01 14.64
CA GLU A 56 -4.28 3.05 15.40
C GLU A 56 -5.53 3.06 14.51
N GLN A 57 -6.69 2.78 15.10
CA GLN A 57 -7.97 2.78 14.36
C GLN A 57 -8.32 4.14 13.74
N ALA A 58 -7.99 5.25 14.42
CA ALA A 58 -8.20 6.59 13.89
C ALA A 58 -7.36 6.83 12.63
N ASP A 59 -6.09 6.40 12.63
CA ASP A 59 -5.20 6.53 11.47
C ASP A 59 -5.68 5.69 10.29
N LEU A 60 -6.33 4.55 10.54
CA LEU A 60 -6.91 3.73 9.48
C LEU A 60 -8.07 4.43 8.79
N ILE A 61 -8.92 5.11 9.56
CA ILE A 61 -10.01 5.93 9.03
C ILE A 61 -9.44 7.06 8.17
N GLU A 62 -8.45 7.80 8.70
CA GLU A 62 -7.78 8.88 7.97
C GLU A 62 -7.12 8.37 6.67
N ALA A 63 -6.51 7.18 6.71
CA ALA A 63 -5.92 6.57 5.53
C ALA A 63 -6.95 6.36 4.40
N PHE A 64 -8.12 5.81 4.73
CA PHE A 64 -9.17 5.59 3.73
C PHE A 64 -9.85 6.88 3.28
N GLU A 65 -10.00 7.88 4.14
CA GLU A 65 -10.50 9.21 3.75
C GLU A 65 -9.56 9.90 2.77
N ARG A 66 -8.25 9.84 3.04
CA ARG A 66 -7.21 10.34 2.14
C ARG A 66 -7.25 9.64 0.79
N ILE A 67 -7.29 8.30 0.76
CA ILE A 67 -7.36 7.52 -0.49
C ILE A 67 -8.63 7.91 -1.27
N SER A 68 -9.77 8.02 -0.60
CA SER A 68 -11.05 8.41 -1.22
C SER A 68 -10.98 9.79 -1.86
N THR A 69 -10.32 10.74 -1.20
CA THR A 69 -10.12 12.10 -1.72
C THR A 69 -9.20 12.10 -2.95
N GLU A 70 -8.08 11.39 -2.90
CA GLU A 70 -7.14 11.27 -4.02
C GLU A 70 -7.80 10.62 -5.25
N LEU A 71 -8.60 9.57 -5.05
CA LEU A 71 -9.36 8.92 -6.12
C LEU A 71 -10.46 9.82 -6.69
N SER A 72 -11.15 10.58 -5.85
CA SER A 72 -12.16 11.55 -6.29
C SER A 72 -11.55 12.64 -7.17
N ASN A 73 -10.38 13.17 -6.77
CA ASN A 73 -9.64 14.15 -7.57
C ASN A 73 -9.17 13.57 -8.90
N LEU A 74 -8.69 12.32 -8.91
CA LEU A 74 -8.33 11.61 -10.14
C LEU A 74 -9.52 11.51 -11.10
N HIS A 75 -10.70 11.14 -10.59
CA HIS A 75 -11.91 11.00 -11.40
C HIS A 75 -12.37 12.33 -12.02
N ILE A 76 -12.26 13.45 -11.28
CA ILE A 76 -12.62 14.78 -11.78
C ILE A 76 -11.63 15.28 -12.86
N SER A 77 -10.37 14.83 -12.80
CA SER A 77 -9.31 15.26 -13.72
C SER A 77 -9.30 14.56 -15.09
N GLN A 78 -10.10 13.50 -15.28
CA GLN A 78 -10.24 12.75 -16.54
C GLN A 78 -11.43 13.24 -17.36
#